data_AF-D3AV07-F1
#
_entry.id   AF-D3AV07-F1
#
_cell.length_a   1.000
_cell.length_b   1.000
_cell.length_c   1.000
_cell.angle_alpha   90.00
_cell.angle_beta   90.00
_cell.angle_gamma   90.00
#
_symmetry.space_group_name_H-M   'P 1'
#
loop_
_entity.id
_entity.type
_entity.pdbx_description
1 polymer ?
#
loop_
_entity_poly.entity_id
_entity_poly.type
_entity_poly.pdbx_seq_one_letter_code
_entity_poly.pdbx_strand_id
1 'polypeptide(L)'
;MKKTQYEKRLSGLRAYLEDHGLAGALITSYENRRYFCGFTGSSGYLIVTRTHVVLITDKRYTTQAKEQTVDCEIVEHSQDRLRLVADTMKRLGITSSVMESSMTAGEYFSLKEYLG
;
A
#
# COMPACT_ATOMS: atom_id res chain seq x y z
N MET A 1 -3.17 18.45 13.14
CA MET A 1 -2.12 18.86 12.19
C MET A 1 -1.55 17.70 11.36
N LYS A 2 -1.07 16.58 11.96
CA LYS A 2 -0.53 15.44 11.18
C LYS A 2 -1.57 14.76 10.26
N LYS A 3 -2.78 14.49 10.77
CA LYS A 3 -3.88 13.89 10.00
C LYS A 3 -4.19 14.64 8.70
N THR A 4 -4.40 15.96 8.79
CA THR A 4 -4.68 16.84 7.64
C THR A 4 -3.58 16.83 6.57
N GLN A 5 -2.31 16.62 6.96
CA GLN A 5 -1.20 16.52 6.01
C GLN A 5 -1.29 15.24 5.18
N TYR A 6 -1.50 14.09 5.82
CA TYR A 6 -1.60 12.80 5.12
C TYR A 6 -2.86 12.71 4.26
N GLU A 7 -3.98 13.25 4.73
CA GLU A 7 -5.20 13.40 3.94
C GLU A 7 -4.93 14.17 2.64
N LYS A 8 -4.25 15.34 2.72
CA LYS A 8 -3.91 16.12 1.53
C LYS A 8 -3.04 15.35 0.53
N ARG A 9 -2.07 14.57 1.01
CA ARG A 9 -1.19 13.75 0.16
C ARG A 9 -1.95 12.61 -0.52
N LEU A 10 -2.78 11.92 0.24
CA LEU A 10 -3.65 10.85 -0.26
C LEU A 10 -4.66 11.38 -1.26
N SER A 11 -5.23 12.56 -1.04
CA SER A 11 -6.13 13.20 -2.00
C SER A 11 -5.45 13.46 -3.35
N GLY A 12 -4.18 13.88 -3.36
CA GLY A 12 -3.42 14.04 -4.60
C GLY A 12 -3.22 12.72 -5.34
N LEU A 13 -2.87 11.64 -4.63
CA LEU A 13 -2.76 10.31 -5.23
C LEU A 13 -4.12 9.80 -5.75
N ARG A 14 -5.21 10.03 -5.01
CA ARG A 14 -6.55 9.63 -5.42
C ARG A 14 -7.00 10.36 -6.69
N ALA A 15 -6.74 11.66 -6.80
CA ALA A 15 -7.00 12.43 -8.01
C ALA A 15 -6.20 11.85 -9.21
N TYR A 16 -4.92 11.55 -9.01
CA TYR A 16 -4.11 10.90 -10.04
C TYR A 16 -4.70 9.55 -10.49
N LEU A 17 -5.14 8.70 -9.56
CA LEU A 17 -5.78 7.42 -9.88
C LEU A 17 -7.10 7.63 -10.65
N GLU A 18 -7.86 8.66 -10.32
CA GLU A 18 -9.10 9.01 -11.01
C GLU A 18 -8.84 9.46 -12.45
N ASP A 19 -7.94 10.43 -12.63
CA ASP A 19 -7.57 10.99 -13.94
C ASP A 19 -7.05 9.95 -14.93
N HIS A 20 -6.45 8.86 -14.43
CA HIS A 20 -5.87 7.80 -15.24
C HIS A 20 -6.72 6.52 -15.29
N GLY A 21 -7.93 6.52 -14.72
CA GLY A 21 -8.80 5.33 -14.72
C GLY A 21 -8.22 4.13 -13.95
N LEU A 22 -7.38 4.38 -12.94
CA LEU A 22 -6.75 3.36 -12.12
C LEU A 22 -7.60 3.05 -10.88
N ALA A 23 -7.64 1.78 -10.49
CA ALA A 23 -8.36 1.31 -9.30
C ALA A 23 -7.52 1.41 -8.02
N GLY A 24 -6.19 1.37 -8.12
CA GLY A 24 -5.32 1.53 -6.97
C GLY A 24 -3.83 1.77 -7.27
N ALA A 25 -3.06 1.94 -6.21
CA ALA A 25 -1.60 2.05 -6.24
C ALA A 25 -0.98 1.06 -5.26
N LEU A 26 0.12 0.42 -5.67
CA LEU A 26 0.99 -0.36 -4.78
C LEU A 26 2.30 0.39 -4.58
N ILE A 27 2.58 0.74 -3.32
CA ILE A 27 3.76 1.47 -2.87
C ILE A 27 4.63 0.50 -2.06
N THR A 28 5.87 0.31 -2.50
CA THR A 28 6.87 -0.61 -1.92
C THR A 28 8.04 0.14 -1.29
N SER A 29 8.34 1.36 -1.75
CA SER A 29 9.44 2.18 -1.26
C SER A 29 9.19 2.67 0.17
N TYR A 30 10.28 2.74 0.94
CA TYR A 30 10.24 3.24 2.32
C TYR A 30 9.79 4.70 2.37
N GLU A 31 10.32 5.51 1.47
CA GLU A 31 10.14 6.95 1.39
C GLU A 31 8.67 7.28 1.11
N ASN A 32 8.06 6.66 0.11
CA ASN A 32 6.69 6.95 -0.27
C ASN A 32 5.70 6.36 0.74
N ARG A 33 5.96 5.15 1.26
CA ARG A 33 5.16 4.61 2.37
C ARG A 33 5.13 5.59 3.56
N ARG A 34 6.29 6.09 3.98
CA ARG A 34 6.39 7.09 5.05
C ARG A 34 5.70 8.40 4.68
N TYR A 35 5.83 8.86 3.43
CA TYR A 35 5.20 10.09 2.95
C TYR A 35 3.68 10.01 3.03
N PHE A 36 3.08 8.90 2.57
CA PHE A 36 1.63 8.73 2.47
C PHE A 36 0.95 8.31 3.78
N CYS A 37 1.56 7.45 4.58
CA CYS A 37 0.92 6.95 5.81
C CYS A 37 1.70 7.22 7.11
N GLY A 38 2.91 7.79 7.05
CA GLY A 38 3.69 8.14 8.24
C GLY A 38 4.45 6.99 8.88
N PHE A 39 4.26 5.76 8.40
CA PHE A 39 4.93 4.58 8.93
C PHE A 39 6.45 4.60 8.68
N THR A 40 7.23 4.40 9.73
CA THR A 40 8.70 4.45 9.69
C THR A 40 9.37 3.09 9.82
N GLY A 41 8.61 1.99 9.82
CA GLY A 41 9.18 0.64 9.77
C GLY A 41 9.84 0.37 8.41
N SER A 42 10.83 -0.52 8.40
CA SER A 42 11.65 -0.80 7.21
C SER A 42 10.99 -1.75 6.21
N SER A 43 10.06 -2.60 6.68
CA SER A 43 9.36 -3.60 5.86
C SER A 43 7.87 -3.27 5.76
N GLY A 44 7.33 -3.23 4.55
CA GLY A 44 5.88 -3.17 4.35
C GLY A 44 5.44 -2.69 2.97
N TYR A 45 4.23 -3.08 2.60
CA TYR A 45 3.56 -2.68 1.35
C TYR A 45 2.37 -1.79 1.70
N LEU A 46 2.27 -0.64 1.04
CA LEU A 46 1.12 0.25 1.19
C LEU A 46 0.26 0.16 -0.08
N ILE A 47 -0.99 -0.22 0.09
CA ILE A 47 -2.00 -0.27 -0.97
C ILE A 47 -2.95 0.91 -0.76
N VAL A 48 -3.14 1.72 -1.80
CA VAL A 48 -4.06 2.85 -1.77
C VAL A 48 -5.09 2.69 -2.87
N THR A 49 -6.37 2.81 -2.51
CA THR A 49 -7.47 2.95 -3.47
C THR A 49 -8.12 4.33 -3.30
N ARG A 50 -9.16 4.58 -4.10
CA ARG A 50 -9.97 5.80 -3.99
C ARG A 50 -10.57 5.99 -2.59
N THR A 51 -10.79 4.90 -1.86
CA THR A 51 -11.51 4.91 -0.57
C THR A 51 -10.73 4.26 0.57
N HIS A 52 -9.77 3.39 0.30
CA HIS A 52 -9.05 2.61 1.32
C HIS A 52 -7.55 2.89 1.30
N VAL A 53 -6.92 2.72 2.46
CA VAL A 53 -5.47 2.75 2.64
C VAL A 53 -5.12 1.55 3.52
N VAL A 54 -4.28 0.64 3.03
CA VAL A 54 -3.96 -0.61 3.70
C VAL A 54 -2.44 -0.78 3.75
N LEU A 55 -1.89 -0.94 4.95
CA LEU A 55 -0.49 -1.23 5.19
C LEU A 55 -0.34 -2.69 5.58
N ILE A 56 0.36 -3.45 4.74
CA ILE A 56 0.77 -4.83 5.02
C ILE A 56 2.18 -4.79 5.59
N THR A 57 2.37 -5.29 6.82
CA THR A 57 3.67 -5.29 7.51
C THR A 57 3.87 -6.55 8.34
N ASP A 58 5.13 -6.84 8.73
CA ASP A 58 5.42 -7.97 9.60
C ASP A 58 5.08 -7.66 11.08
N LYS A 59 4.91 -8.72 11.87
CA LYS A 59 4.52 -8.68 13.29
C LYS A 59 5.39 -7.79 14.18
N ARG A 60 6.67 -7.57 13.83
CA ARG A 60 7.56 -6.71 14.63
C ARG A 60 7.12 -5.26 14.60
N TYR A 61 6.37 -4.87 13.58
CA TYR A 61 5.97 -3.49 13.33
C TYR A 61 4.47 -3.25 13.48
N THR A 62 3.64 -4.23 13.81
CA THR A 62 2.17 -4.04 13.84
C THR A 62 1.73 -3.04 14.90
N THR A 63 2.32 -3.07 16.10
CA THR A 63 2.07 -2.05 17.14
C THR A 63 2.50 -0.67 16.66
N GLN A 64 3.72 -0.54 16.14
CA GLN A 64 4.24 0.72 15.60
C GLN A 64 3.35 1.26 14.46
N ALA A 65 2.89 0.39 13.56
CA ALA A 65 2.04 0.77 12.44
C ALA A 65 0.70 1.35 12.93
N LYS A 66 0.09 0.74 13.95
CA LYS A 66 -1.15 1.25 14.56
C LYS A 66 -0.97 2.61 15.23
N GLU A 67 0.19 2.88 15.80
CA GLU A 67 0.48 4.15 16.48
C GLU A 67 0.87 5.28 15.51
N GLN A 68 1.57 4.95 14.41
CA GLN A 68 2.14 5.95 13.50
C GLN A 68 1.22 6.33 12.34
N THR A 69 0.36 5.41 11.90
CA THR A 69 -0.48 5.62 10.72
C THR A 69 -1.79 6.31 11.05
N VAL A 70 -2.37 6.98 10.05
CA VAL A 70 -3.65 7.67 10.17
C VAL A 70 -4.61 7.11 9.12
N ASP A 71 -5.80 6.71 9.56
CA ASP A 71 -6.87 6.15 8.72
C ASP A 71 -6.37 5.03 7.77
N CYS A 72 -5.50 4.17 8.29
CA CYS A 72 -4.87 3.07 7.57
C CYS A 72 -5.27 1.73 8.21
N GLU A 73 -5.77 0.80 7.41
CA GLU A 73 -5.95 -0.59 7.81
C GLU A 73 -4.57 -1.24 7.96
N ILE A 74 -4.31 -1.93 9.07
CA ILE A 74 -3.05 -2.64 9.30
C ILE A 74 -3.28 -4.14 9.14
N VAL A 75 -2.57 -4.74 8.20
CA VAL A 75 -2.60 -6.18 7.94
C VAL A 75 -1.25 -6.78 8.29
N GLU A 76 -1.23 -7.78 9.16
CA GLU A 76 -0.03 -8.52 9.49
C GLU A 76 0.24 -9.59 8.41
N HIS A 77 1.44 -9.61 7.84
CA HIS A 77 1.82 -10.67 6.91
C HIS A 77 2.57 -11.82 7.60
N SER A 78 2.33 -13.03 7.10
CA SER A 78 3.08 -14.25 7.44
C SER A 78 4.15 -14.52 6.37
N GLN A 79 4.53 -15.78 6.10
CA GLN A 79 5.67 -16.11 5.23
C GLN A 79 5.47 -15.68 3.77
N ASP A 80 4.26 -15.81 3.21
CA ASP A 80 4.00 -15.45 1.81
C ASP A 80 3.41 -14.04 1.69
N ARG A 81 4.31 -13.04 1.71
CA ARG A 81 3.93 -11.62 1.68
C ARG A 81 3.28 -11.20 0.36
N LEU A 82 3.76 -11.72 -0.78
CA LEU A 82 3.26 -11.28 -2.10
C LEU A 82 1.88 -11.87 -2.39
N ARG A 83 1.62 -13.10 -1.96
CA ARG A 83 0.28 -13.68 -1.99
C ARG A 83 -0.71 -12.82 -1.22
N LEU A 84 -0.35 -12.41 0.01
CA LEU A 84 -1.20 -11.55 0.82
C LEU A 84 -1.43 -10.16 0.19
N VAL A 85 -0.41 -9.59 -0.46
CA VAL A 85 -0.56 -8.35 -1.25
C VAL A 85 -1.59 -8.57 -2.37
N ALA A 86 -1.46 -9.64 -3.16
CA ALA A 86 -2.40 -9.96 -4.24
C ALA A 86 -3.82 -10.17 -3.71
N ASP A 87 -4.00 -10.97 -2.66
CA ASP A 87 -5.30 -11.25 -2.05
C ASP A 87 -5.94 -9.96 -1.50
N THR A 88 -5.13 -9.07 -0.93
CA THR A 88 -5.60 -7.75 -0.48
C THR A 88 -6.01 -6.86 -1.65
N MET A 89 -5.23 -6.83 -2.73
CA MET A 89 -5.60 -6.09 -3.95
C MET A 89 -6.91 -6.61 -4.55
N LYS A 90 -7.11 -7.93 -4.59
CA LYS A 90 -8.37 -8.55 -5.04
C LYS A 90 -9.54 -8.20 -4.13
N ARG A 91 -9.36 -8.30 -2.81
CA ARG A 91 -10.38 -7.92 -1.81
C ARG A 91 -10.82 -6.47 -1.98
N LEU A 92 -9.89 -5.58 -2.32
CA LEU A 92 -10.16 -4.16 -2.55
C LEU A 92 -10.70 -3.85 -3.95
N GLY A 93 -10.92 -4.86 -4.80
CA GLY A 93 -11.46 -4.70 -6.15
C GLY A 93 -10.50 -4.01 -7.12
N ILE A 94 -9.18 -4.10 -6.89
CA ILE A 94 -8.18 -3.49 -7.76
C ILE A 94 -8.02 -4.34 -9.03
N THR A 95 -8.51 -3.81 -10.16
CA THR A 95 -8.37 -4.43 -11.49
C THR A 95 -7.32 -3.74 -12.37
N SER A 96 -6.98 -2.49 -12.04
CA SER A 96 -5.92 -1.71 -12.67
C SER A 96 -5.12 -0.96 -11.60
N SER A 97 -3.79 -1.07 -11.62
CA SER A 97 -2.95 -0.42 -10.62
C SER A 97 -1.67 0.17 -11.18
N VAL A 98 -1.23 1.27 -10.56
CA VAL A 98 0.14 1.77 -10.71
C VAL A 98 1.04 1.14 -9.65
N MET A 99 2.31 0.90 -10.01
CA MET A 99 3.32 0.31 -9.15
C MET A 99 4.62 1.10 -9.29
N GLU A 100 5.42 1.14 -8.22
CA GLU A 100 6.73 1.79 -8.26
C GLU A 100 7.75 0.94 -9.02
N SER A 101 8.64 1.59 -9.78
CA SER A 101 9.72 0.94 -10.51
C SER A 101 10.81 0.34 -9.61
N SER A 102 10.76 0.60 -8.30
CA SER A 102 11.65 0.02 -7.29
C SER A 102 11.35 -1.45 -7.01
N MET A 103 10.17 -1.96 -7.43
CA MET A 103 9.85 -3.37 -7.33
C MET A 103 10.75 -4.19 -8.26
N THR A 104 11.34 -5.27 -7.75
CA THR A 104 12.15 -6.17 -8.58
C THR A 104 11.28 -6.92 -9.60
N ALA A 105 11.84 -7.27 -10.76
CA ALA A 105 11.11 -8.03 -11.77
C ALA A 105 10.58 -9.37 -11.23
N GLY A 106 11.34 -10.04 -10.35
CA GLY A 106 10.90 -11.28 -9.70
C GLY A 106 9.65 -11.09 -8.85
N GLU A 107 9.64 -10.05 -7.99
CA GLU A 107 8.44 -9.73 -7.19
C GLU A 107 7.25 -9.35 -8.07
N TYR A 108 7.48 -8.61 -9.15
CA TYR A 108 6.43 -8.26 -10.10
C TYR A 108 5.82 -9.50 -10.75
N PHE A 109 6.64 -10.42 -11.27
CA PHE A 109 6.13 -11.63 -11.93
C PHE A 109 5.37 -12.52 -10.95
N SER A 110 5.88 -12.73 -9.73
CA SER A 110 5.18 -13.50 -8.71
C SER A 110 3.86 -12.85 -8.31
N LEU A 111 3.83 -11.53 -8.13
CA LEU A 111 2.59 -10.82 -7.82
C LEU A 111 1.58 -10.94 -8.96
N LYS A 112 2.04 -10.78 -10.21
CA LYS A 112 1.20 -10.94 -11.40
C LYS A 112 0.56 -12.33 -11.48
N GLU A 113 1.35 -13.37 -11.23
CA GLU A 113 0.84 -14.76 -11.17
C GLU A 113 -0.26 -14.93 -10.10
N TYR A 114 -0.08 -14.33 -8.93
CA TYR A 114 -1.11 -14.38 -7.88
C TYR A 114 -2.36 -13.56 -8.21
N LEU A 115 -2.23 -12.45 -8.94
CA LEU A 115 -3.38 -11.64 -9.35
C LEU A 115 -4.26 -12.36 -10.38
N GLY A 116 -3.67 -13.26 -11.19
CA GLY A 116 -4.35 -13.96 -12.29
C GLY A 116 -4.41 -13.12 -13.56
#